data_AF-A0A7J2J9R3-F1
#
_entry.id   AF-A0A7J2J9R3-F1
#
_cell.length_a   1.000
_cell.length_b   1.000
_cell.length_c   1.000
_cell.angle_alpha   90.00
_cell.angle_beta   90.00
_cell.angle_gamma   90.00
#
_symmetry.space_group_name_H-M   'P 1'
#
loop_
_entity.id
_entity.type
_entity.pdbx_description
1 polymer ?
#
loop_
_entity_poly.entity_id
_entity_poly.type
_entity_poly.pdbx_seq_one_letter_code
_entity_poly.pdbx_strand_id
1 'polypeptide(L)' 'DILVEFEKPLGFFKFLELEECLSKLIGRKVDLVSKKALKPHIGKHILEEVVTV' A
#
# COMPACT_ATOMS: atom_id res chain seq x y z
N ASP A 1 -6.58 -4.75 0.56
CA ASP A 1 -5.23 -4.24 0.87
C ASP A 1 -4.51 -3.96 -0.44
N ILE A 2 -3.82 -2.83 -0.54
CA ILE A 2 -3.16 -2.36 -1.77
C ILE A 2 -1.68 -2.16 -1.45
N LEU A 3 -0.83 -2.89 -2.19
CA LEU A 3 0.61 -2.74 -2.09
C LEU A 3 1.08 -1.57 -2.95
N VAL A 4 1.79 -0.61 -2.36
CA VAL A 4 2.29 0.58 -3.03
C VAL A 4 3.80 0.74 -2.87
N GLU A 5 4.44 1.32 -3.89
CA GLU A 5 5.85 1.68 -3.89
C GLU A 5 5.98 3.16 -4.26
N PHE A 6 6.68 3.92 -3.42
CA PHE A 6 6.91 5.34 -3.64
C PHE A 6 8.37 5.58 -4.04
N GLU A 7 8.57 6.36 -5.10
CA GLU A 7 9.90 6.80 -5.56
C GLU A 7 10.64 7.60 -4.47
N LYS A 8 9.89 8.39 -3.69
CA LYS A 8 10.41 9.19 -2.58
C LYS A 8 9.73 8.77 -1.26
N PRO A 9 10.39 8.92 -0.11
CA PRO A 9 9.77 8.65 1.18
C PRO A 9 8.51 9.49 1.35
N LEU A 10 7.40 8.83 1.69
CA LEU A 10 6.15 9.48 2.01
C LEU A 10 6.05 9.65 3.53
N GLY A 11 5.67 10.84 3.99
CA GLY A 11 5.42 11.07 5.41
C GLY A 11 4.14 10.35 5.88
N PHE A 12 4.10 9.98 7.16
CA PHE A 12 2.97 9.21 7.73
C PHE A 12 1.60 9.87 7.53
N PHE A 13 1.48 11.18 7.72
CA PHE A 13 0.21 11.88 7.51
C PHE A 13 -0.27 11.85 6.06
N LYS A 14 0.65 12.03 5.10
CA LYS A 14 0.33 11.90 3.67
C LYS A 14 -0.07 10.48 3.30
N PHE A 15 0.46 9.49 4.00
CA PHE A 15 0.10 8.08 3.81
C PHE A 15 -1.35 7.84 4.21
N LEU A 16 -1.72 8.34 5.39
CA LEU A 16 -3.09 8.23 5.91
C LEU A 16 -4.10 9.01 5.04
N GLU A 17 -3.73 10.22 4.60
CA GLU A 17 -4.56 11.02 3.69
C GLU A 17 -4.80 10.29 2.36
N LEU A 18 -3.78 9.62 1.82
CA LEU A 18 -3.91 8.82 0.60
C LEU A 18 -4.85 7.62 0.81
N GLU A 19 -4.72 6.91 1.94
CA GLU A 19 -5.61 5.80 2.29
C GLU A 19 -7.07 6.25 2.39
N GLU A 20 -7.31 7.38 3.04
CA GLU A 20 -8.65 7.96 3.18
C GLU A 20 -9.20 8.41 1.82
N CYS A 21 -8.38 9.06 0.99
CA CYS A 21 -8.76 9.48 -0.36
C CYS A 21 -9.16 8.30 -1.24
N LEU A 22 -8.35 7.24 -1.26
CA LEU A 22 -8.64 6.03 -2.02
C LEU A 22 -9.88 5.32 -1.48
N SER A 23 -10.05 5.27 -0.16
CA SER A 23 -11.25 4.69 0.45
C SER A 23 -12.53 5.42 0.03
N LYS A 24 -12.49 6.75 -0.03
CA LYS A 24 -13.61 7.59 -0.50
C LYS A 24 -13.87 7.38 -2.00
N LEU A 25 -12.83 7.29 -2.81
CA LEU A 25 -12.94 7.11 -4.26
C LEU A 25 -13.53 5.75 -4.63
N ILE A 26 -13.10 4.69 -3.94
CA ILE A 26 -13.53 3.31 -4.20
C ILE A 26 -14.85 2.98 -3.48
N GLY A 27 -15.23 3.78 -2.47
CA GLY A 27 -16.42 3.56 -1.65
C GLY A 27 -16.30 2.34 -0.72
N ARG A 28 -15.07 1.89 -0.44
CA ARG A 28 -14.75 0.76 0.45
C ARG A 28 -13.49 1.06 1.24
N LYS A 29 -13.33 0.42 2.39
CA LYS A 29 -12.11 0.53 3.20
C LYS A 29 -10.91 0.05 2.37
N VAL A 30 -9.94 0.93 2.17
CA VAL A 30 -8.64 0.62 1.59
C VAL A 30 -7.64 0.51 2.74
N ASP A 31 -6.77 -0.49 2.66
CA ASP A 31 -5.59 -0.62 3.53
C ASP A 31 -4.36 -0.46 2.64
N LEU A 32 -3.58 0.58 2.86
CA LEU A 32 -2.35 0.80 2.10
C LEU A 32 -1.18 0.11 2.78
N VAL A 33 -0.40 -0.63 2.01
CA VAL A 33 0.80 -1.31 2.49
C VAL A 33 1.99 -0.85 1.65
N SER A 34 3.01 -0.29 2.30
CA SER A 34 4.26 0.03 1.61
C SER A 34 5.08 -1.23 1.39
N LYS A 35 5.50 -1.47 0.15
CA LYS A 35 6.39 -2.60 -0.19
C LYS A 35 7.68 -2.61 0.62
N LYS A 36 8.19 -1.44 1.00
CA LYS A 36 9.39 -1.29 1.84
C LYS A 36 9.16 -1.72 3.30
N ALA A 37 7.93 -1.77 3.77
CA ALA A 37 7.58 -2.20 5.13
C ALA A 37 7.49 -3.73 5.26
N LEU A 38 7.49 -4.47 4.15
CA LEU A 38 7.43 -5.92 4.17
C LEU A 38 8.78 -6.51 4.58
N LYS A 39 8.78 -7.39 5.59
CA LYS A 39 9.97 -8.15 5.94
C LYS A 39 10.36 -9.06 4.76
N PRO A 40 11.66 -9.28 4.48
CA PRO A 40 12.12 -10.01 3.29
C PRO A 40 11.50 -11.41 3.12
N HIS A 41 11.20 -12.10 4.22
CA HIS A 41 10.60 -13.44 4.22
C HIS A 41 9.09 -13.43 3.92
N ILE A 42 8.37 -12.36 4.28
CA ILE A 42 6.93 -12.21 3.96
C ILE A 42 6.76 -11.60 2.56
N GLY A 43 7.64 -10.65 2.20
CA GLY A 43 7.56 -9.96 0.92
C GLY A 43 7.60 -10.90 -0.27
N LYS A 44 8.35 -12.02 -0.18
CA LYS A 44 8.44 -12.99 -1.28
C LYS A 44 7.09 -13.64 -1.62
N HIS A 45 6.35 -14.08 -0.60
CA HIS A 45 5.04 -14.71 -0.78
C HIS A 45 3.97 -13.70 -1.18
N ILE A 46 3.97 -12.50 -0.57
CA ILE A 46 2.99 -11.45 -0.94
C ILE A 46 3.22 -10.99 -2.38
N LEU A 47 4.47 -10.79 -2.81
CA LEU A 47 4.77 -10.36 -4.18
C LEU A 47 4.37 -11.39 -5.25
N GLU A 48 4.34 -12.68 -4.91
CA GLU A 48 3.85 -13.74 -5.80
C GLU A 48 2.32 -13.70 -5.98
N GLU A 49 1.58 -13.12 -5.03
CA GLU A 49 0.12 -13.00 -5.06
C GLU A 49 -0.36 -11.62 -5.56
N VAL A 50 0.54 -10.66 -5.80
CA VAL A 50 0.18 -9.31 -6.27
C VAL A 50 -0.33 -9.38 -7.72
N VAL A 51 -1.60 -9.00 -7.91
CA VAL A 51 -2.16 -8.70 -9.22
C VAL A 51 -1.88 -7.24 -9.55
N THR A 52 -1.11 -6.99 -10.61
CA THR A 52 -0.81 -5.63 -11.08
C THR A 52 -1.97 -5.14 -11.95
N VAL A 53 -2.46 -3.92 -11.68
CA VAL A 53 -3.57 -3.28 -12.41
C VAL A 53 -3.06 -2.04 -13.14
#